data_AF-A0A950LTY5-F1
#
_entry.id   AF-A0A950LTY5-F1
#
_cell.length_a   1.000
_cell.length_b   1.000
_cell.length_c   1.000
_cell.angle_alpha   90.00
_cell.angle_beta   90.00
_cell.angle_gamma   90.00
#
_symmetry.space_group_name_H-M   'P 1'
#
loop_
_entity.id
_entity.type
_entity.pdbx_description
1 polymer ?
#
loop_
_entity_poly.entity_id
_entity_poly.type
_entity_poly.pdbx_seq_one_letter_code
_entity_poly.pdbx_strand_id
1 'polypeptide(L)' 'MEHSARNLGRALVVIVDDRIAHGEHEDSTGPLVTELLEEAGFVVDGSVVVAGEAVDIRNALNTAVIGGVDLVVT' A
#
# COMPACT_ATOMS: atom_id res chain seq x y z
N MET A 1 -24.83 5.24 -17.75
CA MET A 1 -23.63 5.91 -18.31
C MET A 1 -22.47 5.01 -17.96
N GLU A 2 -21.82 4.49 -18.99
CA GLU A 2 -20.70 3.56 -18.88
C GLU A 2 -19.54 4.32 -18.25
N HIS A 3 -19.29 4.11 -16.95
CA HIS A 3 -17.98 4.38 -16.39
C HIS A 3 -17.03 3.45 -17.14
N SER A 4 -16.40 3.93 -18.23
CA SER A 4 -15.06 3.45 -18.54
C SER A 4 -14.31 3.56 -17.24
N ALA A 5 -14.02 2.44 -16.59
CA ALA A 5 -13.27 2.43 -15.36
C ALA A 5 -12.00 3.23 -15.63
N ARG A 6 -11.93 4.46 -15.11
CA ARG A 6 -10.70 5.22 -15.12
C ARG A 6 -9.80 4.44 -14.20
N ASN A 7 -8.94 3.62 -14.77
CA ASN A 7 -7.83 3.07 -14.03
C ASN A 7 -6.99 4.27 -13.60
N LEU A 8 -7.10 4.66 -12.33
CA LEU A 8 -6.42 5.83 -11.78
C LEU A 8 -4.91 5.64 -11.68
N GLY A 9 -4.45 4.40 -11.82
CA GLY A 9 -3.06 3.99 -11.73
C GLY A 9 -2.89 2.79 -10.81
N ARG A 10 -1.63 2.39 -10.62
CA ARG A 10 -1.24 1.36 -9.66
C ARG A 10 -0.98 1.98 -8.29
N ALA A 11 -1.42 1.29 -7.24
CA ALA A 11 -1.20 1.72 -5.87
C ALA A 11 -0.51 0.63 -5.03
N LEU A 12 0.26 1.05 -4.03
CA LEU A 12 0.85 0.19 -3.00
C LEU A 12 0.52 0.75 -1.62
N VAL A 13 0.12 -0.12 -0.69
CA VAL A 13 -0.09 0.23 0.71
C VAL A 13 1.14 -0.16 1.52
N VAL A 14 1.67 0.74 2.35
CA VAL A 14 2.84 0.50 3.21
C VAL A 14 2.43 0.74 4.66
N ILE A 15 2.17 -0.31 5.42
CA ILE A 15 1.81 -0.22 6.83
C ILE A 15 3.09 -0.08 7.66
N VAL A 16 3.20 1.03 8.38
CA VAL A 16 4.30 1.28 9.34
C VAL A 16 3.80 1.03 10.75
N ASP A 17 3.99 -0.18 11.27
CA ASP A 17 3.67 -0.55 12.66
C ASP A 17 4.63 -1.63 13.16
N ASP A 18 5.42 -1.30 14.19
CA ASP A 18 6.39 -2.23 14.77
C ASP A 18 5.73 -3.50 15.31
N ARG A 19 4.54 -3.41 15.91
CA ARG A 19 3.87 -4.58 16.50
C ARG A 19 3.43 -5.55 15.41
N ILE A 20 2.97 -5.04 14.26
CA ILE A 20 2.61 -5.89 13.12
C ILE A 20 3.87 -6.46 12.47
N ALA A 21 4.91 -5.64 12.27
CA ALA A 21 6.18 -6.07 11.70
C ALA A 21 6.87 -7.18 12.51
N HIS A 22 6.69 -7.16 13.84
CA HIS A 22 7.20 -8.19 14.75
C HIS A 22 6.21 -9.34 15.01
N GLY A 23 5.02 -9.35 14.38
CA GLY A 23 4.02 -10.40 14.51
C GLY A 23 3.27 -10.41 15.85
N GLU A 24 3.32 -9.31 16.61
CA GLU A 24 2.58 -9.10 17.85
C GLU A 24 1.11 -8.73 17.61
N HIS A 25 0.79 -8.26 16.39
CA HIS A 25 -0.56 -7.88 15.99
C HIS A 25 -0.83 -8.24 14.52
N GLU A 26 -2.09 -8.54 14.19
CA GLU A 26 -2.51 -8.77 12.81
C GLU A 26 -2.80 -7.43 12.10
N ASP A 27 -2.49 -7.37 10.80
CA ASP A 27 -2.80 -6.21 9.97
C ASP A 27 -4.27 -6.20 9.54
N SER A 28 -5.03 -5.24 10.07
CA SER A 28 -6.39 -4.94 9.63
C SER A 28 -6.48 -3.67 8.77
N THR A 29 -5.42 -2.84 8.75
CA THR A 29 -5.41 -1.57 8.03
C THR A 29 -5.09 -1.79 6.55
N GLY A 30 -4.12 -2.65 6.23
CA GLY A 30 -3.76 -2.99 4.86
C GLY A 30 -4.94 -3.47 4.01
N PRO A 31 -5.73 -4.46 4.47
CA PRO A 31 -6.94 -4.90 3.76
C PRO A 31 -7.96 -3.78 3.56
N LEU A 32 -8.25 -2.99 4.60
CA LEU A 32 -9.22 -1.89 4.52
C LEU A 32 -8.78 -0.82 3.50
N VAL A 33 -7.52 -0.39 3.54
CA VAL A 33 -7.00 0.62 2.59
C VAL A 33 -6.98 0.07 1.18
N THR A 34 -6.68 -1.23 1.00
CA THR A 34 -6.75 -1.91 -0.29
C THR A 34 -8.16 -1.84 -0.87
N GLU A 35 -9.19 -2.23 -0.10
CA GLU A 35 -10.60 -2.16 -0.52
C GLU A 35 -10.99 -0.73 -0.94
N LEU A 36 -10.64 0.28 -0.14
CA LEU A 36 -10.97 1.68 -0.43
C LEU A 36 -10.28 2.19 -1.71
N LEU A 37 -9.06 1.76 -2.00
CA LEU A 37 -8.32 2.14 -3.21
C LEU A 37 -8.89 1.46 -4.45
N GLU A 38 -9.27 0.18 -4.34
CA GLU A 38 -9.93 -0.55 -5.42
C GLU A 38 -11.31 0.05 -5.74
N GLU A 39 -12.10 0.40 -4.72
CA GLU A 39 -13.37 1.13 -4.88
C GLU A 39 -13.18 2.50 -5.53
N ALA A 40 -12.05 3.17 -5.25
CA ALA A 40 -11.70 4.45 -5.88
C ALA A 40 -11.24 4.29 -7.35
N GLY A 41 -10.90 3.09 -7.80
CA GLY A 41 -10.47 2.79 -9.18
C GLY A 41 -8.96 2.67 -9.39
N PHE A 42 -8.19 2.42 -8.34
CA PHE A 42 -6.78 2.01 -8.45
C PHE A 42 -6.66 0.49 -8.64
N VAL A 43 -5.58 0.06 -9.29
CA VAL A 43 -5.12 -1.33 -9.24
C VAL A 43 -4.14 -1.45 -8.08
N VAL A 44 -4.49 -2.17 -7.02
CA VAL A 44 -3.63 -2.30 -5.83
C VAL A 44 -2.70 -3.49 -6.00
N ASP A 45 -1.39 -3.25 -6.03
CA ASP A 45 -0.38 -4.31 -6.15
C ASP A 45 -0.23 -5.13 -4.86
N GLY A 46 -0.70 -4.58 -3.72
CA GLY A 46 -0.76 -5.24 -2.41
C GLY A 46 -0.53 -4.28 -1.24
N SER A 47 -0.40 -4.87 -0.04
CA SER A 47 0.08 -4.19 1.16
C SER A 47 1.39 -4.81 1.65
N VAL A 48 2.30 -3.97 2.14
CA VAL A 48 3.53 -4.40 2.80
C VAL A 48 3.60 -3.80 4.19
N VAL A 49 4.09 -4.57 5.16
CA VAL A 49 4.31 -4.09 6.54
C VAL A 49 5.81 -3.87 6.73
N VAL A 50 6.18 -2.74 7.34
CA VAL A 50 7.56 -2.43 7.72
C VAL A 50 7.64 -1.89 9.14
N ALA A 51 8.81 -2.02 9.77
CA ALA A 51 9.10 -1.37 11.04
C ALA A 51 9.21 0.16 10.86
N GLY A 52 9.10 0.91 11.96
CA GLY A 52 9.21 2.37 12.04
C GLY A 52 10.60 2.93 11.75
N GLU A 53 11.54 2.10 11.31
CA GLU A 53 12.91 2.47 11.03
C GLU A 53 13.03 3.16 9.66
N ALA A 54 13.75 4.29 9.62
CA ALA A 54 13.88 5.11 8.42
C ALA A 54 14.50 4.36 7.21
N VAL A 55 15.30 3.32 7.47
CA VAL A 55 15.85 2.47 6.40
C VAL A 55 14.80 1.54 5.80
N ASP A 56 13.92 0.97 6.61
CA ASP A 56 12.90 0.02 6.17
C ASP A 56 11.80 0.74 5.39
N ILE A 57 11.33 1.88 5.90
CA ILE A 57 10.38 2.75 5.19
C ILE A 57 10.96 3.18 3.84
N ARG A 58 12.22 3.65 3.82
CA ARG A 58 12.88 4.06 2.56
C ARG A 58 12.99 2.91 1.57
N ASN A 59 13.28 1.70 2.02
CA ASN A 59 13.40 0.53 1.14
C ASN A 59 12.04 0.16 0.53
N ALA A 60 10.95 0.20 1.31
CA ALA A 60 9.60 -0.02 0.79
C ALA A 60 9.22 1.04 -0.25
N LEU A 61 9.44 2.33 0.05
CA LEU A 61 9.15 3.42 -0.87
C LEU A 61 9.99 3.34 -2.17
N ASN A 62 11.28 3.04 -2.05
CA ASN A 62 12.14 2.86 -3.23
C ASN A 62 11.66 1.68 -4.09
N THR A 63 11.19 0.60 -3.47
CA THR A 63 10.64 -0.57 -4.20
C THR A 63 9.37 -0.18 -4.97
N ALA A 64 8.48 0.61 -4.36
CA ALA A 64 7.31 1.16 -5.06
C ALA A 64 7.73 2.05 -6.25
N VAL A 65 8.71 2.94 -6.07
CA VAL A 65 9.21 3.82 -7.14
C VAL A 65 9.83 3.01 -8.28
N ILE A 66 10.69 2.04 -7.98
CA ILE A 66 11.30 1.14 -8.98
C ILE A 66 10.22 0.31 -9.69
N GLY A 67 9.19 -0.11 -8.95
CA GLY A 67 8.04 -0.85 -9.46
C GLY A 67 7.09 -0.02 -10.33
N GLY A 68 7.29 1.31 -10.41
CA GLY A 68 6.45 2.20 -11.21
C GLY A 68 5.03 2.34 -10.67
N VAL A 69 4.87 2.39 -9.34
CA VAL A 69 3.59 2.63 -8.66
C VAL A 69 3.23 4.12 -8.78
N ASP A 70 1.97 4.43 -9.09
CA ASP A 70 1.48 5.81 -9.26
C ASP A 70 1.10 6.48 -7.92
N LEU A 71 0.69 5.68 -6.93
CA LEU A 71 0.32 6.14 -5.58
C LEU A 71 0.84 5.20 -4.48
N VAL A 72 1.47 5.75 -3.45
CA VAL A 72 1.77 5.01 -2.21
C VAL A 72 1.02 5.63 -1.05
N VAL A 73 0.33 4.80 -0.27
CA VAL A 73 -0.33 5.20 0.99
C VAL A 73 0.43 4.57 2.15
N THR A 74 0.79 5.37 3.15
CA THR A 74 1.56 4.97 4.34
C THR A 74 0.75 5.15 5.61
#